data_AF-A0A4V1YEJ7-F1
#
_entry.id   AF-A0A4V1YEJ7-F1
#
_cell.length_a   1.000
_cell.length_b   1.000
_cell.length_c   1.000
_cell.angle_alpha   90.00
_cell.angle_beta   90.00
_cell.angle_gamma   90.00
#
_symmetry.space_group_name_H-M   'P 1'
#
loop_
_entity.id
_entity.type
_entity.pdbx_description
1 polymer ?
#
loop_
_entity_poly.entity_id
_entity_poly.type
_entity_poly.pdbx_seq_one_letter_code
_entity_poly.pdbx_strand_id
1 'polypeptide(L)'
;MLTQIINARILTPQGWLKDGSVLIRDNKILEVTNCDLAIIGAKLIDAKGMYIVPGGVEIHVHGGGGRDFMEGTEEAFRTAIKAHMQHGTTSIFPTLSSSTIPMIRAAAATTEKMMAEPNSPVLGLHLEGHYFNMDMAGGQIPENIKDPDPEEYIPLLEETRCIKRWDAAPELPGAMQFGKYITAKGVLASVGHTQAEFEDIQTAYEAGYTHATHFYNAMPGFHKRKEYKYEGTVESIYLIGDMTVEVVADGIHVPPTILRLVYKIKGVERTCLITDALACAASDSQVAFDPRVIIEDGVCKLADHSALAGSVATMDRLIRTMVQKAEIPLEDAIRMASETPARIMGVLDRKGTLERGKDADIIALDRDLNVRAVWAMGELVEGTNKLF
;
A
#
# COMPACT_ATOMS: atom_id res chain seq x y z
N MET A 1 -19.52 -20.18 10.31
CA MET A 1 -19.73 -20.06 11.78
C MET A 1 -20.09 -18.61 12.08
N LEU A 2 -21.01 -18.35 13.01
CA LEU A 2 -21.36 -16.98 13.40
C LEU A 2 -20.41 -16.51 14.51
N THR A 3 -19.72 -15.39 14.29
CA THR A 3 -18.82 -14.78 15.27
C THR A 3 -19.29 -13.36 15.57
N GLN A 4 -19.15 -12.91 16.81
CA GLN A 4 -19.46 -11.55 17.21
C GLN A 4 -18.34 -10.98 18.07
N ILE A 5 -17.80 -9.84 17.63
CA ILE A 5 -16.84 -9.04 18.39
C ILE A 5 -17.64 -7.99 19.17
N ILE A 6 -17.55 -7.98 20.49
CA ILE A 6 -18.35 -7.14 21.41
C ILE A 6 -17.45 -6.18 22.21
N ASN A 7 -18.07 -5.21 22.90
CA ASN A 7 -17.37 -4.28 23.80
C ASN A 7 -16.21 -3.55 23.07
N ALA A 8 -16.52 -3.00 21.89
CA ALA A 8 -15.54 -2.40 20.99
C ALA A 8 -15.78 -0.91 20.73
N ARG A 9 -14.72 -0.18 20.39
CA ARG A 9 -14.78 1.12 19.72
C ARG A 9 -14.57 0.91 18.24
N ILE A 10 -15.64 0.95 17.45
CA ILE A 10 -15.60 0.53 16.05
C ILE A 10 -15.53 1.75 15.14
N LEU A 11 -14.59 1.76 14.19
CA LEU A 11 -14.56 2.77 13.14
C LEU A 11 -15.41 2.32 11.94
N THR A 12 -16.46 3.07 11.64
CA THR A 12 -17.25 2.92 10.40
C THR A 12 -17.05 4.16 9.52
N PRO A 13 -17.55 4.18 8.27
CA PRO A 13 -17.48 5.39 7.44
C PRO A 13 -18.25 6.59 8.01
N GLN A 14 -19.15 6.37 8.96
CA GLN A 14 -19.90 7.42 9.66
C GLN A 14 -19.19 7.90 10.94
N GLY A 15 -18.00 7.36 11.23
CA GLY A 15 -17.18 7.69 12.40
C GLY A 15 -17.18 6.59 13.46
N TRP A 16 -16.81 6.98 14.69
CA TRP A 16 -16.68 6.05 15.81
C TRP A 16 -18.01 5.66 16.44
N LEU A 17 -18.28 4.35 16.48
CA LEU A 17 -19.30 3.75 17.33
C LEU A 17 -18.67 3.32 18.67
N LYS A 18 -19.27 3.78 19.77
CA LYS A 18 -18.91 3.36 21.12
C LYS A 18 -19.74 2.15 21.52
N ASP A 19 -19.13 1.25 22.29
CA ASP A 19 -19.78 0.06 22.85
C ASP A 19 -20.50 -0.77 21.77
N GLY A 20 -19.88 -0.83 20.59
CA GLY A 20 -20.45 -1.45 19.41
C GLY A 20 -20.06 -2.92 19.27
N SER A 21 -20.75 -3.62 18.37
CA SER A 21 -20.42 -5.00 18.00
C SER A 21 -20.33 -5.20 16.49
N VAL A 22 -19.43 -6.10 16.06
CA VAL A 22 -19.32 -6.55 14.66
C VAL A 22 -19.73 -8.01 14.58
N LEU A 23 -20.72 -8.31 13.75
CA LEU A 23 -21.16 -9.67 13.45
C LEU A 23 -20.49 -10.15 12.17
N ILE A 24 -19.92 -11.35 12.20
CA ILE A 24 -19.23 -11.97 11.09
C ILE A 24 -19.89 -13.30 10.77
N ARG A 25 -20.22 -13.52 9.49
CA ARG A 25 -20.74 -14.78 8.99
C ARG A 25 -20.21 -15.04 7.59
N ASP A 26 -19.73 -16.25 7.36
CA ASP A 26 -19.28 -16.74 6.06
C ASP A 26 -18.32 -15.74 5.38
N ASN A 27 -17.30 -15.32 6.14
CA ASN A 27 -16.21 -14.42 5.72
C ASN A 27 -16.63 -12.96 5.46
N LYS A 28 -17.89 -12.61 5.73
CA LYS A 28 -18.46 -11.29 5.52
C LYS A 28 -18.87 -10.64 6.83
N ILE A 29 -18.83 -9.31 6.83
CA ILE A 29 -19.47 -8.49 7.87
C ILE A 29 -20.97 -8.61 7.65
N LEU A 30 -21.65 -9.25 8.59
CA LEU A 30 -23.10 -9.40 8.59
C LEU A 30 -23.78 -8.11 9.04
N GLU A 31 -23.23 -7.47 10.07
CA GLU A 31 -23.73 -6.20 10.62
C GLU A 31 -22.67 -5.54 11.52
N VAL A 32 -22.73 -4.21 11.59
CA VAL A 32 -22.04 -3.40 12.62
C VAL A 32 -23.10 -2.64 13.41
N THR A 33 -23.12 -2.79 14.73
CA THR A 33 -24.12 -2.17 15.62
C THR A 33 -23.45 -1.35 16.72
N ASN A 34 -24.22 -0.45 17.33
CA ASN A 34 -23.81 0.37 18.49
C ASN A 34 -24.24 -0.25 19.84
N CYS A 35 -24.50 -1.55 19.87
CA CYS A 35 -24.81 -2.30 21.08
C CYS A 35 -24.45 -3.77 20.90
N ASP A 36 -24.15 -4.43 22.02
CA ASP A 36 -23.93 -5.88 22.05
C ASP A 36 -25.27 -6.62 21.93
N LEU A 37 -25.39 -7.45 20.88
CA LEU A 37 -26.54 -8.32 20.67
C LEU A 37 -26.33 -9.65 21.39
N ALA A 38 -27.34 -10.14 22.12
CA ALA A 38 -27.33 -11.48 22.70
C ALA A 38 -27.72 -12.51 21.64
N ILE A 39 -26.73 -13.07 20.93
CA ILE A 39 -26.98 -14.00 19.82
C ILE A 39 -26.66 -15.44 20.24
N ILE A 40 -27.70 -16.28 20.29
CA ILE A 40 -27.56 -17.70 20.62
C ILE A 40 -26.70 -18.40 19.55
N GLY A 41 -25.64 -19.09 19.99
CA GLY A 41 -24.77 -19.88 19.12
C GLY A 41 -23.67 -19.08 18.39
N ALA A 42 -23.55 -17.78 18.62
CA ALA A 42 -22.41 -17.00 18.14
C ALA A 42 -21.16 -17.26 19.00
N LYS A 43 -20.00 -17.39 18.36
CA LYS A 43 -18.70 -17.30 19.04
C LYS A 43 -18.48 -15.86 19.47
N LEU A 44 -18.47 -15.62 20.78
CA LEU A 44 -18.25 -14.29 21.35
C LEU A 44 -16.75 -14.00 21.49
N ILE A 45 -16.34 -12.81 21.07
CA ILE A 45 -14.99 -12.26 21.24
C ILE A 45 -15.12 -10.91 21.93
N ASP A 46 -14.64 -10.81 23.17
CA ASP A 46 -14.62 -9.55 23.92
C ASP A 46 -13.40 -8.71 23.52
N ALA A 47 -13.65 -7.56 22.88
CA ALA A 47 -12.61 -6.61 22.48
C ALA A 47 -12.09 -5.77 23.66
N LYS A 48 -12.65 -5.89 24.86
CA LYS A 48 -12.15 -5.22 26.08
C LYS A 48 -11.98 -3.70 25.92
N GLY A 49 -12.88 -3.06 25.16
CA GLY A 49 -12.86 -1.64 24.86
C GLY A 49 -11.80 -1.19 23.84
N MET A 50 -11.17 -2.13 23.13
CA MET A 50 -10.17 -1.86 22.07
C MET A 50 -10.80 -1.20 20.84
N TYR A 51 -9.94 -0.63 20.00
CA TYR A 51 -10.33 -0.14 18.69
C TYR A 51 -10.50 -1.31 17.74
N ILE A 52 -11.63 -1.35 17.05
CA ILE A 52 -11.92 -2.29 15.97
C ILE A 52 -12.01 -1.49 14.68
N VAL A 53 -11.06 -1.73 13.79
CA VAL A 53 -10.83 -0.92 12.58
C VAL A 53 -10.76 -1.83 11.36
N PRO A 54 -11.02 -1.32 10.15
CA PRO A 54 -10.84 -2.10 8.92
C PRO A 54 -9.39 -2.58 8.75
N GLY A 55 -9.22 -3.73 8.11
CA GLY A 55 -7.93 -4.27 7.67
C GLY A 55 -7.20 -3.33 6.71
N GLY A 56 -5.87 -3.27 6.84
CA GLY A 56 -5.02 -2.46 5.98
C GLY A 56 -5.00 -2.98 4.55
N VAL A 57 -5.01 -2.05 3.59
CA VAL A 57 -4.89 -2.34 2.16
C VAL A 57 -3.52 -1.84 1.69
N GLU A 58 -2.62 -2.78 1.52
CA GLU A 58 -1.23 -2.51 1.11
C GLU A 58 -1.14 -2.53 -0.42
N ILE A 59 -0.83 -1.37 -1.00
CA ILE A 59 -0.83 -1.15 -2.45
C ILE A 59 0.57 -1.00 -3.04
N HIS A 60 1.62 -1.03 -2.20
CA HIS A 60 3.01 -0.95 -2.60
C HIS A 60 3.92 -1.67 -1.57
N VAL A 61 4.35 -2.89 -1.91
CA VAL A 61 5.19 -3.74 -1.06
C VAL A 61 5.96 -4.78 -1.89
N HIS A 62 7.28 -4.86 -1.71
CA HIS A 62 8.16 -5.74 -2.50
C HIS A 62 8.39 -7.11 -1.87
N GLY A 63 8.25 -7.22 -0.55
CA GLY A 63 8.45 -8.49 0.15
C GLY A 63 8.17 -8.42 1.65
N GLY A 64 8.51 -9.49 2.35
CA GLY A 64 8.43 -9.61 3.80
C GLY A 64 8.73 -11.02 4.27
N GLY A 65 8.96 -11.20 5.57
CA GLY A 65 9.19 -12.52 6.16
C GLY A 65 10.42 -13.26 5.59
N GLY A 66 11.37 -12.53 5.04
CA GLY A 66 12.58 -13.06 4.40
C GLY A 66 12.44 -13.43 2.92
N ARG A 67 11.30 -13.11 2.27
CA ARG A 67 11.05 -13.44 0.85
C ARG A 67 10.62 -12.23 0.04
N ASP A 68 10.97 -12.24 -1.24
CA ASP A 68 10.74 -11.15 -2.19
C ASP A 68 9.77 -11.58 -3.31
N PHE A 69 8.87 -10.70 -3.74
CA PHE A 69 7.92 -11.01 -4.81
C PHE A 69 8.59 -11.13 -6.19
N MET A 70 9.78 -10.56 -6.39
CA MET A 70 10.59 -10.77 -7.59
C MET A 70 11.07 -12.21 -7.76
N GLU A 71 11.05 -13.03 -6.71
CA GLU A 71 11.29 -14.47 -6.83
C GLU A 71 10.22 -15.15 -7.72
N GLY A 72 9.03 -14.55 -7.87
CA GLY A 72 7.96 -15.03 -8.74
C GLY A 72 7.36 -16.38 -8.34
N THR A 73 7.65 -16.89 -7.14
CA THR A 73 7.17 -18.19 -6.65
C THR A 73 6.04 -18.05 -5.64
N GLU A 74 5.14 -19.02 -5.62
CA GLU A 74 4.05 -19.08 -4.65
C GLU A 74 4.54 -19.12 -3.19
N GLU A 75 5.65 -19.82 -2.93
CA GLU A 75 6.23 -19.91 -1.59
C GLU A 75 6.66 -18.54 -1.07
N ALA A 76 7.37 -17.76 -1.90
CA ALA A 76 7.79 -16.41 -1.58
C ALA A 76 6.58 -15.51 -1.29
N PHE A 77 5.58 -15.56 -2.17
CA PHE A 77 4.35 -14.78 -2.00
C PHE A 77 3.64 -15.11 -0.69
N ARG A 78 3.37 -16.40 -0.42
CA ARG A 78 2.67 -16.82 0.79
C ARG A 78 3.44 -16.44 2.06
N THR A 79 4.77 -16.52 2.02
CA THR A 79 5.63 -16.18 3.16
C THR A 79 5.55 -14.69 3.48
N ALA A 80 5.76 -13.85 2.47
CA ALA A 80 5.69 -12.39 2.62
C ALA A 80 4.30 -11.91 3.06
N ILE A 81 3.25 -12.45 2.43
CA ILE A 81 1.86 -12.12 2.76
C ILE A 81 1.55 -12.50 4.21
N LYS A 82 1.89 -13.73 4.62
CA LYS A 82 1.64 -14.19 6.01
C LYS A 82 2.32 -13.28 7.02
N ALA A 83 3.55 -12.84 6.74
CA ALA A 83 4.29 -11.93 7.61
C ALA A 83 3.56 -10.58 7.78
N HIS A 84 3.17 -9.93 6.67
CA HIS A 84 2.43 -8.66 6.72
C HIS A 84 1.05 -8.77 7.38
N MET A 85 0.36 -9.90 7.22
CA MET A 85 -0.93 -10.15 7.89
C MET A 85 -0.83 -10.13 9.41
N GLN A 86 0.34 -10.45 9.98
CA GLN A 86 0.55 -10.37 11.42
C GLN A 86 0.59 -8.92 11.94
N HIS A 87 0.75 -7.97 11.03
CA HIS A 87 0.91 -6.55 11.32
C HIS A 87 -0.25 -5.68 10.80
N GLY A 88 -1.39 -6.29 10.46
CA GLY A 88 -2.63 -5.58 10.15
C GLY A 88 -2.97 -5.45 8.67
N THR A 89 -2.12 -5.90 7.75
CA THR A 89 -2.46 -5.98 6.33
C THR A 89 -3.43 -7.14 6.08
N THR A 90 -4.55 -6.91 5.41
CA THR A 90 -5.50 -7.99 5.05
C THR A 90 -5.76 -8.06 3.55
N SER A 91 -5.35 -7.02 2.81
CA SER A 91 -5.39 -6.96 1.35
C SER A 91 -4.04 -6.47 0.86
N ILE A 92 -3.51 -7.09 -0.19
CA ILE A 92 -2.15 -6.83 -0.65
C ILE A 92 -2.06 -6.88 -2.18
N PHE A 93 -1.27 -5.97 -2.72
CA PHE A 93 -0.82 -5.96 -4.11
C PHE A 93 0.68 -6.18 -4.12
N PRO A 94 1.16 -7.42 -4.36
CA PRO A 94 2.58 -7.69 -4.53
C PRO A 94 3.20 -6.73 -5.55
N THR A 95 4.35 -6.15 -5.22
CA THR A 95 5.03 -5.19 -6.08
C THR A 95 6.33 -5.76 -6.62
N LEU A 96 6.53 -5.64 -7.92
CA LEU A 96 7.83 -5.84 -8.54
C LEU A 96 8.53 -4.48 -8.71
N SER A 97 9.79 -4.41 -8.29
CA SER A 97 10.72 -3.36 -8.72
C SER A 97 11.04 -3.52 -10.22
N SER A 98 11.89 -2.65 -10.79
CA SER A 98 12.30 -2.70 -12.19
C SER A 98 12.75 -4.12 -12.59
N SER A 99 11.97 -4.74 -13.48
CA SER A 99 12.02 -6.18 -13.76
C SER A 99 12.08 -6.45 -15.26
N THR A 100 12.61 -7.60 -15.63
CA THR A 100 12.53 -8.07 -17.01
C THR A 100 11.13 -8.60 -17.32
N ILE A 101 10.71 -8.61 -18.60
CA ILE A 101 9.41 -9.17 -19.01
C ILE A 101 9.22 -10.63 -18.55
N PRO A 102 10.21 -11.54 -18.64
CA PRO A 102 10.08 -12.89 -18.08
C PRO A 102 9.78 -12.92 -16.58
N MET A 103 10.40 -12.03 -15.78
CA MET A 103 10.12 -11.92 -14.34
C MET A 103 8.68 -11.45 -14.10
N ILE A 104 8.23 -10.44 -14.86
CA ILE A 104 6.86 -9.93 -14.73
C ILE A 104 5.84 -11.01 -15.08
N ARG A 105 6.06 -11.79 -16.14
CA ARG A 105 5.21 -12.94 -16.49
C ARG A 105 5.15 -13.99 -15.40
N ALA A 106 6.28 -14.32 -14.77
CA ALA A 106 6.33 -15.29 -13.68
C ALA A 106 5.52 -14.81 -12.47
N ALA A 107 5.71 -13.56 -12.05
CA ALA A 107 4.94 -12.97 -10.97
C ALA A 107 3.45 -12.83 -11.30
N ALA A 108 3.10 -12.47 -12.54
CA ALA A 108 1.72 -12.39 -13.00
C ALA A 108 1.02 -13.76 -12.94
N ALA A 109 1.69 -14.83 -13.39
CA ALA A 109 1.16 -16.19 -13.30
C ALA A 109 0.90 -16.61 -11.84
N THR A 110 1.84 -16.31 -10.93
CA THR A 110 1.67 -16.57 -9.49
C THR A 110 0.53 -15.75 -8.90
N THR A 111 0.44 -14.46 -9.27
CA THR A 111 -0.62 -13.55 -8.80
C THR A 111 -1.99 -14.03 -9.25
N GLU A 112 -2.17 -14.40 -10.53
CA GLU A 112 -3.44 -14.90 -11.06
C GLU A 112 -3.87 -16.20 -10.38
N LYS A 113 -2.92 -17.12 -10.16
CA LYS A 113 -3.17 -18.35 -9.41
C LYS A 113 -3.69 -18.03 -8.01
N MET A 114 -3.02 -17.14 -7.28
CA MET A 114 -3.42 -16.78 -5.92
C MET A 114 -4.73 -15.99 -5.88
N MET A 115 -5.01 -15.12 -6.84
CA MET A 115 -6.28 -14.39 -6.93
C MET A 115 -7.47 -15.32 -7.16
N ALA A 116 -7.26 -16.46 -7.83
CA ALA A 116 -8.29 -17.47 -8.05
C ALA A 116 -8.62 -18.29 -6.78
N GLU A 117 -7.79 -18.22 -5.74
CA GLU A 117 -8.04 -18.93 -4.49
C GLU A 117 -9.19 -18.29 -3.70
N PRO A 118 -10.07 -19.10 -3.09
CA PRO A 118 -11.08 -18.58 -2.18
C PRO A 118 -10.44 -17.77 -1.05
N ASN A 119 -10.99 -16.60 -0.75
CA ASN A 119 -10.57 -15.75 0.36
C ASN A 119 -9.12 -15.23 0.23
N SER A 120 -8.56 -15.20 -0.98
CA SER A 120 -7.23 -14.67 -1.19
C SER A 120 -7.10 -13.20 -0.75
N PRO A 121 -6.03 -12.85 -0.01
CA PRO A 121 -5.71 -11.45 0.29
C PRO A 121 -5.08 -10.73 -0.91
N VAL A 122 -4.63 -11.46 -1.94
CA VAL A 122 -4.01 -10.90 -3.14
C VAL A 122 -5.10 -10.37 -4.06
N LEU A 123 -5.05 -9.06 -4.36
CA LEU A 123 -6.08 -8.38 -5.16
C LEU A 123 -5.60 -7.91 -6.53
N GLY A 124 -4.31 -8.06 -6.81
CA GLY A 124 -3.68 -7.67 -8.08
C GLY A 124 -2.17 -7.58 -7.95
N LEU A 125 -1.51 -7.29 -9.07
CA LEU A 125 -0.08 -7.05 -9.18
C LEU A 125 0.17 -5.55 -9.38
N HIS A 126 1.17 -5.02 -8.68
CA HIS A 126 1.72 -3.68 -8.90
C HIS A 126 3.09 -3.81 -9.57
N LEU A 127 3.28 -3.09 -10.66
CA LEU A 127 4.57 -2.96 -11.34
C LEU A 127 5.14 -1.58 -11.04
N GLU A 128 6.15 -1.52 -10.19
CA GLU A 128 6.93 -0.32 -9.95
C GLU A 128 8.11 -0.29 -10.95
N GLY A 129 7.85 0.27 -12.12
CA GLY A 129 8.79 0.31 -13.25
C GLY A 129 8.52 -0.79 -14.28
N HIS A 130 9.44 -1.08 -15.21
CA HIS A 130 10.82 -0.60 -15.35
C HIS A 130 10.97 0.69 -16.18
N TYR A 131 9.88 1.41 -16.44
CA TYR A 131 9.89 2.63 -17.24
C TYR A 131 10.20 3.90 -16.44
N PHE A 132 11.46 4.04 -16.00
CA PHE A 132 11.89 5.10 -15.09
C PHE A 132 13.08 5.91 -15.57
N ASN A 133 13.26 7.09 -14.97
CA ASN A 133 14.42 7.92 -15.22
C ASN A 133 15.61 7.38 -14.42
N MET A 134 16.72 7.07 -15.11
CA MET A 134 17.92 6.49 -14.50
C MET A 134 18.50 7.36 -13.37
N ASP A 135 18.42 8.68 -13.50
CA ASP A 135 18.94 9.60 -12.47
C ASP A 135 18.12 9.55 -11.16
N MET A 136 16.91 8.99 -11.24
CA MET A 136 16.00 8.82 -10.11
C MET A 136 15.81 7.33 -9.79
N ALA A 137 16.74 6.46 -10.19
CA ALA A 137 16.64 5.02 -10.00
C ALA A 137 16.47 4.63 -8.51
N GLY A 138 17.19 5.25 -7.58
CA GLY A 138 17.13 4.87 -6.17
C GLY A 138 17.41 3.37 -5.99
N GLY A 139 16.53 2.66 -5.27
CA GLY A 139 16.63 1.21 -5.02
C GLY A 139 16.36 0.29 -6.22
N GLN A 140 15.93 0.84 -7.36
CA GLN A 140 15.62 0.07 -8.57
C GLN A 140 16.85 -0.68 -9.11
N ILE A 141 16.64 -1.69 -9.95
CA ILE A 141 17.70 -2.45 -10.65
C ILE A 141 18.06 -1.68 -11.93
N PRO A 142 19.24 -1.00 -12.01
CA PRO A 142 19.57 -0.12 -13.13
C PRO A 142 19.55 -0.83 -14.48
N GLU A 143 19.97 -2.09 -14.54
CA GLU A 143 20.06 -2.85 -15.78
C GLU A 143 18.70 -3.10 -16.45
N ASN A 144 17.61 -2.99 -15.68
CA ASN A 144 16.26 -3.17 -16.19
C ASN A 144 15.59 -1.84 -16.60
N ILE A 145 16.08 -0.69 -16.12
CA ILE A 145 15.47 0.62 -16.36
C ILE A 145 15.62 1.03 -17.83
N LYS A 146 14.53 1.47 -18.46
CA LYS A 146 14.51 1.97 -19.84
C LYS A 146 13.25 2.78 -20.17
N ASP A 147 13.14 3.26 -21.39
CA ASP A 147 11.94 3.95 -21.88
C ASP A 147 10.74 3.01 -22.09
N PRO A 148 9.49 3.50 -21.97
CA PRO A 148 8.29 2.77 -22.34
C PRO A 148 8.37 2.10 -23.72
N ASP A 149 8.10 0.79 -23.78
CA ASP A 149 8.16 0.00 -25.01
C ASP A 149 6.81 -0.68 -25.34
N PRO A 150 6.10 -0.24 -26.40
CA PRO A 150 4.81 -0.83 -26.77
C PRO A 150 4.89 -2.31 -27.13
N GLU A 151 6.04 -2.81 -27.61
CA GLU A 151 6.21 -4.23 -27.91
C GLU A 151 6.27 -5.08 -26.64
N GLU A 152 6.40 -4.46 -25.46
CA GLU A 152 6.38 -5.12 -24.16
C GLU A 152 5.06 -4.96 -23.44
N TYR A 153 4.63 -3.71 -23.19
CA TYR A 153 3.47 -3.47 -22.33
C TYR A 153 2.14 -3.84 -22.99
N ILE A 154 2.05 -3.77 -24.32
CA ILE A 154 0.82 -4.17 -25.04
C ILE A 154 0.59 -5.67 -24.90
N PRO A 155 1.54 -6.57 -25.30
CA PRO A 155 1.34 -8.01 -25.10
C PRO A 155 1.12 -8.38 -23.64
N LEU A 156 1.85 -7.77 -22.71
CA LEU A 156 1.75 -8.09 -21.29
C LEU A 156 0.35 -7.82 -20.72
N LEU A 157 -0.27 -6.68 -21.08
CA LEU A 157 -1.63 -6.37 -20.64
C LEU A 157 -2.72 -7.15 -21.41
N GLU A 158 -2.42 -7.63 -22.61
CA GLU A 158 -3.33 -8.53 -23.32
C GLU A 158 -3.29 -9.95 -22.75
N GLU A 159 -2.12 -10.43 -22.32
CA GLU A 159 -1.95 -11.80 -21.81
C GLU A 159 -2.29 -11.95 -20.32
N THR A 160 -2.26 -10.87 -19.53
CA THR A 160 -2.53 -10.90 -18.08
C THR A 160 -3.83 -10.19 -17.70
N ARG A 161 -4.35 -10.49 -16.51
CA ARG A 161 -5.55 -9.84 -15.92
C ARG A 161 -5.34 -9.32 -14.50
N CYS A 162 -4.19 -9.67 -13.90
CA CYS A 162 -3.87 -9.34 -12.52
C CYS A 162 -3.19 -7.97 -12.34
N ILE A 163 -2.56 -7.38 -13.36
CA ILE A 163 -1.91 -6.08 -13.24
C ILE A 163 -2.97 -5.01 -12.96
N LYS A 164 -2.87 -4.35 -11.81
CA LYS A 164 -3.82 -3.31 -11.35
C LYS A 164 -3.20 -1.93 -11.29
N ARG A 165 -1.87 -1.86 -11.19
CA ARG A 165 -1.13 -0.61 -11.14
C ARG A 165 0.20 -0.77 -11.86
N TRP A 166 0.58 0.27 -12.59
CA TRP A 166 1.88 0.34 -13.26
C TRP A 166 2.43 1.77 -13.24
N ASP A 167 3.63 1.89 -12.71
CA ASP A 167 4.29 3.16 -12.47
C ASP A 167 5.30 3.47 -13.59
N ALA A 168 5.40 4.74 -13.98
CA ALA A 168 6.39 5.21 -14.94
C ALA A 168 6.79 6.66 -14.69
N ALA A 169 7.95 7.04 -15.23
CA ALA A 169 8.43 8.40 -15.28
C ALA A 169 7.81 9.13 -16.49
N PRO A 170 6.98 10.16 -16.29
CA PRO A 170 6.18 10.76 -17.36
C PRO A 170 6.99 11.57 -18.38
N GLU A 171 8.20 12.02 -18.05
CA GLU A 171 9.06 12.78 -18.95
C GLU A 171 9.72 11.91 -20.04
N LEU A 172 9.63 10.58 -19.92
CA LEU A 172 10.27 9.66 -20.86
C LEU A 172 9.54 9.59 -22.21
N PRO A 173 10.28 9.38 -23.32
CA PRO A 173 9.67 9.12 -24.63
C PRO A 173 8.66 7.97 -24.56
N GLY A 174 7.44 8.19 -25.04
CA GLY A 174 6.38 7.17 -25.06
C GLY A 174 5.54 7.06 -23.78
N ALA A 175 5.91 7.73 -22.68
CA ALA A 175 5.22 7.60 -21.39
C ALA A 175 3.75 8.04 -21.45
N MET A 176 3.43 9.04 -22.28
CA MET A 176 2.05 9.49 -22.46
C MET A 176 1.18 8.46 -23.21
N GLN A 177 1.75 7.79 -24.21
CA GLN A 177 1.09 6.72 -24.96
C GLN A 177 0.88 5.49 -24.07
N PHE A 178 1.90 5.14 -23.27
CA PHE A 178 1.82 4.11 -22.26
C PHE A 178 0.71 4.39 -21.25
N GLY A 179 0.70 5.57 -20.62
CA GLY A 179 -0.33 5.98 -19.66
C GLY A 179 -1.75 5.88 -20.23
N LYS A 180 -1.98 6.43 -21.43
CA LYS A 180 -3.29 6.34 -22.11
C LYS A 180 -3.71 4.89 -22.38
N TYR A 181 -2.75 4.03 -22.75
CA TYR A 181 -3.04 2.63 -23.04
C TYR A 181 -3.42 1.85 -21.78
N ILE A 182 -2.60 1.93 -20.71
CA ILE A 182 -2.83 1.14 -19.49
C ILE A 182 -4.10 1.58 -18.76
N THR A 183 -4.38 2.89 -18.74
CA THR A 183 -5.59 3.43 -18.12
C THR A 183 -6.86 3.02 -18.86
N ALA A 184 -6.83 2.99 -20.20
CA ALA A 184 -7.92 2.44 -21.01
C ALA A 184 -8.18 0.94 -20.75
N LYS A 185 -7.20 0.21 -20.20
CA LYS A 185 -7.33 -1.19 -19.75
C LYS A 185 -7.74 -1.31 -18.28
N GLY A 186 -7.96 -0.20 -17.58
CA GLY A 186 -8.35 -0.19 -16.17
C GLY A 186 -7.19 -0.40 -15.20
N VAL A 187 -5.94 -0.20 -15.65
CA VAL A 187 -4.74 -0.19 -14.80
C VAL A 187 -4.51 1.23 -14.28
N LEU A 188 -4.24 1.37 -12.99
CA LEU A 188 -3.85 2.64 -12.40
C LEU A 188 -2.45 3.03 -12.88
N ALA A 189 -2.36 4.13 -13.63
CA ALA A 189 -1.08 4.75 -13.99
C ALA A 189 -0.61 5.67 -12.85
N SER A 190 0.62 5.46 -12.38
CA SER A 190 1.24 6.27 -11.33
C SER A 190 2.53 6.94 -11.81
N VAL A 191 2.79 8.17 -11.37
CA VAL A 191 4.07 8.84 -11.58
C VAL A 191 5.07 8.42 -10.50
N GLY A 192 6.27 8.02 -10.90
CA GLY A 192 7.32 7.55 -9.98
C GLY A 192 8.71 7.65 -10.61
N HIS A 193 9.75 7.74 -9.77
CA HIS A 193 11.16 7.71 -10.20
C HIS A 193 11.45 8.63 -11.40
N THR A 194 11.17 9.93 -11.21
CA THR A 194 11.01 10.91 -12.28
C THR A 194 11.69 12.23 -11.94
N GLN A 195 12.20 12.93 -12.95
CA GLN A 195 12.68 14.31 -12.88
C GLN A 195 11.63 15.32 -13.40
N ALA A 196 10.41 14.87 -13.70
CA ALA A 196 9.37 15.67 -14.32
C ALA A 196 9.03 16.94 -13.52
N GLU A 197 8.85 18.05 -14.22
CA GLU A 197 8.36 19.30 -13.67
C GLU A 197 6.89 19.50 -14.04
N PHE A 198 6.33 20.69 -13.78
CA PHE A 198 4.89 20.91 -13.85
C PHE A 198 4.26 20.58 -15.20
N GLU A 199 4.89 20.98 -16.30
CA GLU A 199 4.34 20.73 -17.64
C GLU A 199 4.23 19.24 -17.95
N ASP A 200 5.25 18.45 -17.57
CA ASP A 200 5.26 17.00 -17.73
C ASP A 200 4.20 16.34 -16.84
N ILE A 201 4.09 16.75 -15.57
CA ILE A 201 3.12 16.21 -14.62
C ILE A 201 1.69 16.55 -15.02
N GLN A 202 1.43 17.77 -15.49
CA GLN A 202 0.14 18.19 -16.01
C GLN A 202 -0.25 17.36 -17.25
N THR A 203 0.69 17.17 -18.18
CA THR A 203 0.46 16.35 -19.37
C THR A 203 0.23 14.88 -19.01
N ALA A 204 0.97 14.36 -18.02
CA ALA A 204 0.77 13.01 -17.48
C ALA A 204 -0.62 12.84 -16.88
N TYR A 205 -1.08 13.81 -16.08
CA TYR A 205 -2.41 13.78 -15.53
C TYR A 205 -3.49 13.72 -16.62
N GLU A 206 -3.34 14.53 -17.67
CA GLU A 206 -4.23 14.50 -18.85
C GLU A 206 -4.14 13.19 -19.65
N ALA A 207 -3.01 12.50 -19.60
CA ALA A 207 -2.80 11.17 -20.18
C ALA A 207 -3.31 10.02 -19.28
N GLY A 208 -3.79 10.32 -18.06
CA GLY A 208 -4.42 9.37 -17.15
C GLY A 208 -3.61 8.98 -15.92
N TYR A 209 -2.42 9.56 -15.72
CA TYR A 209 -1.64 9.36 -14.49
C TYR A 209 -2.31 10.09 -13.33
N THR A 210 -3.01 9.35 -12.46
CA THR A 210 -3.86 9.93 -11.40
C THR A 210 -3.35 9.64 -9.99
N HIS A 211 -2.19 9.01 -9.89
CA HIS A 211 -1.52 8.64 -8.64
C HIS A 211 -0.03 8.99 -8.70
N ALA A 212 0.58 9.17 -7.53
CA ALA A 212 2.02 9.38 -7.39
C ALA A 212 2.61 8.40 -6.38
N THR A 213 3.63 7.67 -6.84
CA THR A 213 4.34 6.62 -6.11
C THR A 213 5.23 7.21 -5.03
N HIS A 214 5.25 6.57 -3.85
CA HIS A 214 6.02 6.93 -2.63
C HIS A 214 6.39 8.41 -2.52
N PHE A 215 5.39 9.28 -2.61
CA PHE A 215 5.49 10.71 -2.79
C PHE A 215 6.54 11.36 -1.87
N TYR A 216 7.37 12.24 -2.45
CA TYR A 216 8.66 12.77 -1.98
C TYR A 216 9.91 11.93 -2.28
N ASN A 217 9.80 10.61 -2.44
CA ASN A 217 10.94 9.76 -2.71
C ASN A 217 11.17 9.64 -4.22
N ALA A 218 12.44 9.63 -4.66
CA ALA A 218 12.81 9.56 -6.07
C ALA A 218 12.08 10.58 -6.97
N MET A 219 11.84 11.79 -6.45
CA MET A 219 11.19 12.91 -7.14
C MET A 219 11.84 14.25 -6.74
N PRO A 220 12.05 15.20 -7.66
CA PRO A 220 12.49 16.53 -7.29
C PRO A 220 11.40 17.28 -6.52
N GLY A 221 11.81 18.01 -5.48
CA GLY A 221 11.01 19.05 -4.86
C GLY A 221 11.37 20.44 -5.40
N PHE A 222 10.89 21.45 -4.70
CA PHE A 222 11.16 22.85 -5.00
C PHE A 222 12.67 23.09 -5.08
N HIS A 223 13.10 23.75 -6.14
CA HIS A 223 14.50 24.02 -6.36
C HIS A 223 14.71 25.39 -7.02
N LYS A 224 15.98 25.79 -7.12
CA LYS A 224 16.39 27.03 -7.76
C LYS A 224 17.33 26.73 -8.91
N ARG A 225 17.05 27.30 -10.08
CA ARG A 225 18.03 27.39 -11.18
C ARG A 225 18.47 28.84 -11.24
N LYS A 226 19.71 29.12 -10.80
CA LYS A 226 20.21 30.47 -10.51
C LYS A 226 19.31 31.18 -9.47
N GLU A 227 18.83 32.39 -9.74
CA GLU A 227 17.96 33.18 -8.85
C GLU A 227 16.46 32.85 -8.97
N TYR A 228 16.08 32.08 -9.99
CA TYR A 228 14.70 31.73 -10.33
C TYR A 228 14.23 30.47 -9.60
N LYS A 229 12.94 30.42 -9.28
CA LYS A 229 12.31 29.38 -8.46
C LYS A 229 11.53 28.47 -9.40
N TYR A 230 11.66 27.17 -9.20
CA TYR A 230 11.00 26.15 -10.00
C TYR A 230 10.38 25.14 -9.04
N GLU A 231 9.15 24.77 -9.35
CA GLU A 231 8.48 23.60 -8.81
C GLU A 231 9.20 22.33 -9.26
N GLY A 232 9.26 21.33 -8.37
CA GLY A 232 9.56 19.97 -8.77
C GLY A 232 8.28 19.16 -8.99
N THR A 233 8.43 17.85 -9.16
CA THR A 233 7.32 16.91 -9.20
C THR A 233 6.44 17.04 -7.95
N VAL A 234 7.03 17.24 -6.77
CA VAL A 234 6.30 17.34 -5.49
C VAL A 234 5.30 18.49 -5.50
N GLU A 235 5.74 19.71 -5.81
CA GLU A 235 4.88 20.88 -5.84
C GLU A 235 3.86 20.79 -6.99
N SER A 236 4.25 20.20 -8.11
CA SER A 236 3.37 19.98 -9.26
C SER A 236 2.19 19.08 -8.90
N ILE A 237 2.45 17.95 -8.24
CA ILE A 237 1.40 17.04 -7.75
C ILE A 237 0.52 17.75 -6.71
N TYR A 238 1.08 18.59 -5.83
CA TYR A 238 0.26 19.35 -4.89
C TYR A 238 -0.71 20.32 -5.58
N LEU A 239 -0.32 20.92 -6.70
CA LEU A 239 -1.17 21.82 -7.47
C LEU A 239 -2.30 21.08 -8.21
N ILE A 240 -2.11 19.82 -8.58
CA ILE A 240 -3.16 18.99 -9.19
C ILE A 240 -3.98 18.32 -8.09
N GLY A 241 -5.05 19.01 -7.68
CA GLY A 241 -5.88 18.63 -6.53
C GLY A 241 -6.45 17.22 -6.60
N ASP A 242 -6.72 16.69 -7.79
CA ASP A 242 -7.34 15.37 -7.98
C ASP A 242 -6.35 14.20 -8.05
N MET A 243 -5.04 14.45 -8.16
CA MET A 243 -4.05 13.39 -8.03
C MET A 243 -3.99 12.88 -6.59
N THR A 244 -4.02 11.56 -6.46
CA THR A 244 -3.76 10.88 -5.19
C THR A 244 -2.27 10.64 -5.00
N VAL A 245 -1.84 10.49 -3.76
CA VAL A 245 -0.45 10.18 -3.40
C VAL A 245 -0.43 8.99 -2.46
N GLU A 246 0.62 8.19 -2.54
CA GLU A 246 0.99 7.29 -1.46
C GLU A 246 2.25 7.78 -0.75
N VAL A 247 2.40 7.48 0.54
CA VAL A 247 3.58 7.85 1.33
C VAL A 247 4.06 6.69 2.18
N VAL A 248 5.38 6.51 2.22
CA VAL A 248 6.04 5.60 3.16
C VAL A 248 6.03 6.25 4.55
N ALA A 249 4.99 5.96 5.32
CA ALA A 249 4.73 6.59 6.61
C ALA A 249 5.51 5.95 7.78
N ASP A 250 6.79 5.63 7.58
CA ASP A 250 7.65 5.00 8.58
C ASP A 250 8.37 5.99 9.51
N GLY A 251 8.25 7.29 9.18
CA GLY A 251 8.84 8.45 9.87
C GLY A 251 10.30 8.71 9.52
N ILE A 252 10.84 8.00 8.53
CA ILE A 252 12.23 8.08 8.06
C ILE A 252 12.25 8.54 6.60
N HIS A 253 11.59 7.81 5.70
CA HIS A 253 11.44 8.20 4.29
C HIS A 253 10.81 9.58 4.17
N VAL A 254 9.68 9.75 4.85
CA VAL A 254 8.99 11.03 4.98
C VAL A 254 8.94 11.40 6.47
N PRO A 255 9.63 12.47 6.90
CA PRO A 255 9.59 12.90 8.29
C PRO A 255 8.16 13.24 8.75
N PRO A 256 7.82 13.08 10.04
CA PRO A 256 6.47 13.32 10.55
C PRO A 256 5.90 14.72 10.24
N THR A 257 6.75 15.74 10.18
CA THR A 257 6.36 17.10 9.80
C THR A 257 5.92 17.21 8.34
N ILE A 258 6.54 16.45 7.44
CA ILE A 258 6.18 16.39 6.02
C ILE A 258 4.95 15.50 5.81
N LEU A 259 4.81 14.38 6.54
CA LEU A 259 3.58 13.59 6.55
C LEU A 259 2.36 14.44 6.93
N ARG A 260 2.50 15.33 7.92
CA ARG A 260 1.47 16.29 8.29
C ARG A 260 1.19 17.32 7.19
N LEU A 261 2.20 17.72 6.41
CA LEU A 261 2.02 18.62 5.28
C LEU A 261 1.23 17.95 4.15
N VAL A 262 1.58 16.70 3.81
CA VAL A 262 0.81 15.88 2.85
C VAL A 262 -0.65 15.80 3.27
N TYR A 263 -0.90 15.42 4.53
CA TYR A 263 -2.25 15.36 5.09
C TYR A 263 -3.00 16.70 4.98
N LYS A 264 -2.33 17.83 5.26
CA LYS A 264 -2.97 19.16 5.18
C LYS A 264 -3.35 19.57 3.75
N ILE A 265 -2.55 19.19 2.76
CA ILE A 265 -2.75 19.63 1.37
C ILE A 265 -3.63 18.63 0.61
N LYS A 266 -3.30 17.34 0.65
CA LYS A 266 -4.02 16.29 -0.08
C LYS A 266 -5.25 15.77 0.67
N GLY A 267 -5.21 15.79 1.99
CA GLY A 267 -6.30 15.27 2.83
C GLY A 267 -6.36 13.75 2.85
N VAL A 268 -7.25 13.24 3.70
CA VAL A 268 -7.47 11.80 3.94
C VAL A 268 -7.85 11.06 2.66
N GLU A 269 -8.73 11.65 1.86
CA GLU A 269 -9.31 10.99 0.68
C GLU A 269 -8.33 10.77 -0.47
N ARG A 270 -7.16 11.44 -0.43
CA ARG A 270 -6.16 11.43 -1.50
C ARG A 270 -4.77 11.05 -1.02
N THR A 271 -4.63 10.64 0.24
CA THR A 271 -3.37 10.18 0.81
C THR A 271 -3.51 8.72 1.23
N CYS A 272 -2.67 7.86 0.66
CA CYS A 272 -2.57 6.45 1.02
C CYS A 272 -1.28 6.21 1.81
N LEU A 273 -1.31 5.33 2.81
CA LEU A 273 -0.13 4.85 3.51
C LEU A 273 0.31 3.52 2.90
N ILE A 274 1.59 3.42 2.60
CA ILE A 274 2.23 2.20 2.10
C ILE A 274 3.45 1.87 2.94
N THR A 275 3.85 0.60 2.92
CA THR A 275 5.10 0.19 3.55
C THR A 275 6.30 0.40 2.64
N ASP A 276 6.18 0.17 1.33
CA ASP A 276 7.36 0.00 0.46
C ASP A 276 8.35 -1.01 1.09
N ALA A 277 7.80 -2.04 1.73
CA ALA A 277 8.59 -2.97 2.53
C ALA A 277 9.33 -3.97 1.63
N LEU A 278 10.60 -4.20 1.97
CA LEU A 278 11.41 -5.24 1.33
C LEU A 278 11.34 -6.57 2.09
N ALA A 279 11.98 -7.62 1.55
CA ALA A 279 12.01 -8.96 2.11
C ALA A 279 12.38 -9.03 3.61
N CYS A 280 13.21 -8.12 4.11
CA CYS A 280 13.61 -8.06 5.52
C CYS A 280 12.52 -7.53 6.48
N ALA A 281 11.46 -6.89 5.98
CA ALA A 281 10.34 -6.46 6.81
C ALA A 281 9.61 -7.66 7.44
N ALA A 282 9.05 -7.46 8.65
CA ALA A 282 8.37 -8.51 9.41
C ALA A 282 9.18 -9.82 9.49
N SER A 283 10.50 -9.70 9.64
CA SER A 283 11.45 -10.81 9.78
C SER A 283 12.44 -10.54 10.91
N ASP A 284 13.08 -11.59 11.42
CA ASP A 284 14.17 -11.47 12.39
C ASP A 284 15.53 -11.13 11.73
N SER A 285 15.58 -11.07 10.38
CA SER A 285 16.82 -10.80 9.64
C SER A 285 17.28 -9.36 9.83
N GLN A 286 18.56 -9.18 10.16
CA GLN A 286 19.25 -7.90 10.18
C GLN A 286 20.10 -7.67 8.93
N VAL A 287 19.98 -8.55 7.93
CA VAL A 287 20.72 -8.51 6.68
C VAL A 287 19.75 -8.40 5.52
N ALA A 288 20.05 -7.52 4.58
CA ALA A 288 19.29 -7.39 3.35
C ALA A 288 19.56 -8.58 2.40
N PHE A 289 18.60 -8.86 1.55
CA PHE A 289 18.64 -9.95 0.55
C PHE A 289 19.48 -9.57 -0.69
N ASP A 290 19.60 -8.27 -0.95
CA ASP A 290 20.41 -7.70 -2.04
C ASP A 290 21.71 -7.13 -1.46
N PRO A 291 22.90 -7.50 -1.97
CA PRO A 291 24.18 -6.94 -1.52
C PRO A 291 24.31 -5.43 -1.73
N ARG A 292 23.48 -4.82 -2.59
CA ARG A 292 23.40 -3.37 -2.78
C ARG A 292 22.69 -2.67 -1.62
N VAL A 293 21.99 -3.40 -0.76
CA VAL A 293 21.16 -2.84 0.32
C VAL A 293 21.77 -3.18 1.68
N ILE A 294 21.71 -2.21 2.60
CA ILE A 294 22.06 -2.37 4.01
C ILE A 294 20.89 -1.95 4.89
N ILE A 295 20.79 -2.51 6.08
CA ILE A 295 19.80 -2.12 7.09
C ILE A 295 20.54 -1.32 8.18
N GLU A 296 20.22 -0.03 8.29
CA GLU A 296 20.84 0.88 9.25
C GLU A 296 19.79 1.92 9.69
N ASP A 297 19.83 2.35 10.96
CA ASP A 297 18.89 3.32 11.53
C ASP A 297 17.40 2.94 11.40
N GLY A 298 17.10 1.63 11.31
CA GLY A 298 15.75 1.11 11.20
C GLY A 298 15.09 1.33 9.83
N VAL A 299 15.91 1.48 8.78
CA VAL A 299 15.50 1.62 7.37
C VAL A 299 16.49 0.90 6.45
N CYS A 300 16.06 0.60 5.21
CA CYS A 300 16.93 0.07 4.17
C CYS A 300 17.56 1.22 3.36
N LYS A 301 18.86 1.12 3.09
CA LYS A 301 19.63 2.10 2.33
C LYS A 301 20.44 1.39 1.25
N LEU A 302 20.77 2.07 0.16
CA LEU A 302 21.85 1.60 -0.69
C LEU A 302 23.17 1.59 0.10
N ALA A 303 24.03 0.61 -0.18
CA ALA A 303 25.28 0.38 0.54
C ALA A 303 26.29 1.53 0.40
N ASP A 304 26.11 2.39 -0.60
CA ASP A 304 26.88 3.62 -0.82
C ASP A 304 26.24 4.86 -0.17
N HIS A 305 25.12 4.69 0.54
CA HIS A 305 24.35 5.75 1.21
C HIS A 305 23.80 6.82 0.27
N SER A 306 23.71 6.56 -1.03
CA SER A 306 23.18 7.52 -2.02
C SER A 306 21.66 7.70 -1.93
N ALA A 307 20.92 6.67 -1.50
CA ALA A 307 19.47 6.70 -1.36
C ALA A 307 18.95 5.73 -0.28
N LEU A 308 17.73 5.98 0.19
CA LEU A 308 16.91 4.92 0.81
C LEU A 308 16.48 3.93 -0.27
N ALA A 309 16.33 2.66 0.10
CA ALA A 309 15.99 1.58 -0.82
C ALA A 309 14.93 0.70 -0.17
N GLY A 310 13.66 1.10 -0.28
CA GLY A 310 12.54 0.48 0.42
C GLY A 310 12.66 0.56 1.94
N SER A 311 11.81 -0.17 2.64
CA SER A 311 11.68 -0.08 4.10
C SER A 311 11.66 -1.44 4.80
N VAL A 312 11.70 -1.38 6.13
CA VAL A 312 11.38 -2.50 7.04
C VAL A 312 10.03 -2.28 7.73
N ALA A 313 9.21 -1.38 7.20
CA ALA A 313 7.97 -0.94 7.83
C ALA A 313 6.86 -1.99 7.72
N THR A 314 5.89 -1.84 8.62
CA THR A 314 4.69 -2.68 8.69
C THR A 314 3.48 -1.79 8.86
N MET A 315 2.29 -2.25 8.45
CA MET A 315 1.07 -1.43 8.43
C MET A 315 0.76 -0.79 9.80
N ASP A 316 0.91 -1.53 10.90
CA ASP A 316 0.73 -1.02 12.25
C ASP A 316 1.77 0.06 12.64
N ARG A 317 3.01 -0.02 12.13
CA ARG A 317 4.03 1.03 12.28
C ARG A 317 3.63 2.30 11.53
N LEU A 318 3.02 2.19 10.34
CA LEU A 318 2.53 3.34 9.59
C LEU A 318 1.46 4.09 10.39
N ILE A 319 0.46 3.35 10.88
CA ILE A 319 -0.63 3.90 11.70
C ILE A 319 -0.07 4.59 12.96
N ARG A 320 0.82 3.93 13.71
CA ARG A 320 1.46 4.52 14.90
C ARG A 320 2.23 5.79 14.55
N THR A 321 2.98 5.80 13.46
CA THR A 321 3.74 6.98 13.04
C THR A 321 2.84 8.15 12.73
N MET A 322 1.77 7.93 11.97
CA MET A 322 0.81 8.99 11.62
C MET A 322 0.13 9.58 12.86
N VAL A 323 -0.28 8.73 13.80
CA VAL A 323 -0.99 9.20 14.99
C VAL A 323 -0.05 9.81 16.03
N GLN A 324 1.01 9.09 16.39
CA GLN A 324 1.85 9.44 17.55
C GLN A 324 2.96 10.44 17.21
N LYS A 325 3.42 10.47 15.95
CA LYS A 325 4.51 11.36 15.51
C LYS A 325 4.03 12.47 14.59
N ALA A 326 3.18 12.15 13.60
CA ALA A 326 2.65 13.16 12.67
C ALA A 326 1.44 13.92 13.25
N GLU A 327 0.92 13.51 14.41
CA GLU A 327 -0.20 14.14 15.13
C GLU A 327 -1.49 14.19 14.30
N ILE A 328 -1.73 13.15 13.49
CA ILE A 328 -2.95 13.00 12.68
C ILE A 328 -3.99 12.19 13.48
N PRO A 329 -5.28 12.54 13.44
CA PRO A 329 -6.31 11.76 14.12
C PRO A 329 -6.28 10.27 13.74
N LEU A 330 -6.53 9.38 14.72
CA LEU A 330 -6.53 7.93 14.48
C LEU A 330 -7.49 7.53 13.36
N GLU A 331 -8.69 8.11 13.34
CA GLU A 331 -9.69 7.90 12.29
C GLU A 331 -9.10 8.12 10.90
N ASP A 332 -8.47 9.27 10.70
CA ASP A 332 -7.86 9.65 9.43
C ASP A 332 -6.68 8.75 9.07
N ALA A 333 -5.82 8.41 10.03
CA ALA A 333 -4.70 7.49 9.80
C ALA A 333 -5.17 6.10 9.36
N ILE A 334 -6.25 5.58 9.95
CA ILE A 334 -6.85 4.31 9.55
C ILE A 334 -7.47 4.43 8.15
N ARG A 335 -8.21 5.50 7.86
CA ARG A 335 -8.80 5.72 6.52
C ARG A 335 -7.73 5.78 5.43
N MET A 336 -6.60 6.44 5.69
CA MET A 336 -5.46 6.47 4.77
C MET A 336 -4.74 5.11 4.63
N ALA A 337 -4.89 4.20 5.60
CA ALA A 337 -4.35 2.84 5.56
C ALA A 337 -5.30 1.79 4.96
N SER A 338 -6.61 2.08 4.87
CA SER A 338 -7.63 1.12 4.45
C SER A 338 -8.57 1.66 3.37
N GLU A 339 -9.37 2.67 3.68
CA GLU A 339 -10.44 3.17 2.84
C GLU A 339 -9.90 3.84 1.57
N THR A 340 -8.94 4.74 1.74
CA THR A 340 -8.31 5.48 0.65
C THR A 340 -7.56 4.55 -0.32
N PRO A 341 -6.65 3.66 0.12
CA PRO A 341 -6.05 2.67 -0.78
C PRO A 341 -7.08 1.74 -1.43
N ALA A 342 -8.11 1.29 -0.71
CA ALA A 342 -9.16 0.47 -1.31
C ALA A 342 -9.89 1.20 -2.45
N ARG A 343 -10.10 2.52 -2.31
CA ARG A 343 -10.71 3.35 -3.34
C ARG A 343 -9.79 3.53 -4.54
N ILE A 344 -8.52 3.86 -4.30
CA ILE A 344 -7.49 4.04 -5.34
C ILE A 344 -7.38 2.78 -6.19
N MET A 345 -7.37 1.61 -5.56
CA MET A 345 -7.23 0.32 -6.26
C MET A 345 -8.55 -0.29 -6.74
N GLY A 346 -9.68 0.43 -6.59
CA GLY A 346 -10.97 -0.01 -7.11
C GLY A 346 -11.57 -1.24 -6.42
N VAL A 347 -11.27 -1.45 -5.13
CA VAL A 347 -11.73 -2.60 -4.30
C VAL A 347 -12.56 -2.18 -3.08
N LEU A 348 -12.93 -0.90 -2.99
CA LEU A 348 -13.72 -0.34 -1.88
C LEU A 348 -15.12 -0.97 -1.77
N ASP A 349 -15.65 -1.57 -2.83
CA ASP A 349 -16.92 -2.30 -2.81
C ASP A 349 -16.92 -3.45 -1.78
N ARG A 350 -15.75 -4.03 -1.51
CA ARG A 350 -15.61 -5.17 -0.60
C ARG A 350 -14.56 -5.02 0.51
N LYS A 351 -13.61 -4.08 0.40
CA LYS A 351 -12.52 -3.83 1.35
C LYS A 351 -12.57 -2.41 1.96
N GLY A 352 -11.69 -2.15 2.92
CA GLY A 352 -11.32 -0.79 3.34
C GLY A 352 -12.18 -0.15 4.43
N THR A 353 -13.40 -0.65 4.69
CA THR A 353 -14.31 -0.15 5.73
C THR A 353 -15.07 -1.28 6.42
N LEU A 354 -15.58 -1.01 7.62
CA LEU A 354 -16.43 -1.94 8.35
C LEU A 354 -17.90 -1.64 8.07
N GLU A 355 -18.46 -2.34 7.09
CA GLU A 355 -19.85 -2.18 6.64
C GLU A 355 -20.47 -3.52 6.28
N ARG A 356 -21.80 -3.63 6.42
CA ARG A 356 -22.56 -4.82 6.03
C ARG A 356 -22.24 -5.23 4.58
N GLY A 357 -21.99 -6.52 4.38
CA GLY A 357 -21.73 -7.14 3.08
C GLY A 357 -20.26 -7.11 2.62
N LYS A 358 -19.41 -6.30 3.26
CA LYS A 358 -17.97 -6.27 2.99
C LYS A 358 -17.26 -7.49 3.58
N ASP A 359 -16.06 -7.76 3.09
CA ASP A 359 -15.21 -8.81 3.63
C ASP A 359 -14.88 -8.51 5.09
N ALA A 360 -14.87 -9.54 5.93
CA ALA A 360 -14.56 -9.40 7.36
C ALA A 360 -13.04 -9.29 7.59
N ASP A 361 -12.48 -8.20 7.09
CA ASP A 361 -11.09 -7.78 7.23
C ASP A 361 -11.00 -6.74 8.35
N ILE A 362 -10.49 -7.16 9.51
CA ILE A 362 -10.66 -6.43 10.77
C ILE A 362 -9.35 -6.48 11.57
N ILE A 363 -8.99 -5.37 12.22
CA ILE A 363 -7.88 -5.28 13.16
C ILE A 363 -8.41 -4.87 14.53
N ALA A 364 -7.94 -5.54 15.57
CA ALA A 364 -8.07 -5.07 16.95
C ALA A 364 -6.78 -4.37 17.40
N LEU A 365 -6.89 -3.10 17.79
CA LEU A 365 -5.78 -2.29 18.30
C LEU A 365 -6.01 -1.91 19.77
N ASP A 366 -4.97 -2.06 20.59
CA ASP A 366 -5.00 -1.52 21.96
C ASP A 366 -4.85 0.01 21.99
N ARG A 367 -4.82 0.59 23.19
CA ARG A 367 -4.73 2.05 23.38
C ARG A 367 -3.42 2.65 22.87
N ASP A 368 -2.35 1.85 22.85
CA ASP A 368 -1.04 2.24 22.35
C ASP A 368 -0.89 1.92 20.84
N LEU A 369 -1.98 1.50 20.20
CA LEU A 369 -2.08 1.13 18.79
C LEU A 369 -1.19 -0.07 18.43
N ASN A 370 -1.01 -1.01 19.35
CA ASN A 370 -0.43 -2.32 19.04
C ASN A 370 -1.52 -3.25 18.51
N VAL A 371 -1.18 -4.04 17.49
CA VAL A 371 -2.06 -5.10 16.98
C VAL A 371 -2.23 -6.19 18.03
N ARG A 372 -3.49 -6.50 18.34
CA ARG A 372 -3.90 -7.52 19.32
C ARG A 372 -4.63 -8.71 18.68
N ALA A 373 -5.18 -8.53 17.49
CA ALA A 373 -5.71 -9.57 16.64
C ALA A 373 -5.94 -9.00 15.23
N VAL A 374 -5.84 -9.86 14.23
CA VAL A 374 -6.23 -9.55 12.84
C VAL A 374 -7.16 -10.66 12.37
N TRP A 375 -8.26 -10.28 11.73
CA TRP A 375 -9.11 -11.18 10.96
C TRP A 375 -8.96 -10.83 9.49
N ALA A 376 -8.72 -11.84 8.67
CA ALA A 376 -8.75 -11.72 7.22
C ALA A 376 -9.82 -12.67 6.70
N MET A 377 -10.78 -12.13 5.94
CA MET A 377 -11.93 -12.89 5.47
C MET A 377 -12.67 -13.61 6.62
N GLY A 378 -12.79 -12.95 7.77
CA GLY A 378 -13.48 -13.45 8.96
C GLY A 378 -12.71 -14.49 9.79
N GLU A 379 -11.56 -14.96 9.30
CA GLU A 379 -10.72 -15.93 9.98
C GLU A 379 -9.57 -15.23 10.72
N LEU A 380 -9.30 -15.70 11.94
CA LEU A 380 -8.26 -15.13 12.79
C LEU A 380 -6.87 -15.49 12.24
N VAL A 381 -6.03 -14.49 12.01
CA VAL A 381 -4.66 -14.67 11.54
C VAL A 381 -3.80 -15.28 12.64
N GLU A 382 -3.14 -16.40 12.32
CA GLU A 382 -2.27 -17.14 13.24
C GLU A 382 -1.17 -16.25 13.86
N GLY A 383 -0.99 -16.36 15.17
CA GLY A 383 0.04 -15.62 15.91
C GLY A 383 -0.35 -14.18 16.31
N THR A 384 -1.45 -13.64 15.80
CA THR A 384 -1.88 -12.26 16.13
C THR A 384 -2.68 -12.16 17.41
N ASN A 385 -3.46 -13.20 17.76
CA ASN A 385 -4.39 -13.12 18.87
C ASN A 385 -3.70 -13.07 20.23
N LYS A 386 -3.88 -11.93 20.89
CA LYS A 386 -3.49 -11.67 22.27
C LYS A 386 -4.67 -11.11 23.08
N LEU A 387 -5.90 -11.36 22.63
CA LEU A 387 -7.15 -10.89 23.24
C LEU A 387 -7.65 -11.85 24.33
N PHE A 388 -7.57 -13.15 24.06
CA PHE A 388 -8.11 -14.23 24.88
C PHE A 388 -7.04 -15.23 25.30
#